data_AF-A0A287DBG6-F1
#
_entry.id   AF-A0A287DBG6-F1
#
_cell.length_a   1.000
_cell.length_b   1.000
_cell.length_c   1.000
_cell.angle_alpha   90.00
_cell.angle_beta   90.00
_cell.angle_gamma   90.00
#
_symmetry.space_group_name_H-M   'P 1'
#
loop_
_entity.id
_entity.type
_entity.pdbx_description
1 polymer ?
#
loop_
_entity_poly.entity_id
_entity_poly.type
_entity_poly.pdbx_seq_one_letter_code
_entity_poly.pdbx_strand_id
1 'polypeptide(L)' 'MRALRVSQALIRSFSSTTRHHFQNRVPEKQKLFQADNDLPVHLKGGGTDNILYRLTMTLTLGGSVYSLYCLGWASFPHKK' A
#
# COMPACT_ATOMS: atom_id res chain seq x y z
N MET A 1 -5.93 39.93 -48.22
CA MET A 1 -6.88 39.14 -47.41
C MET A 1 -6.63 39.43 -45.94
N ARG A 2 -7.56 40.11 -45.25
CA ARG A 2 -7.43 40.42 -43.81
C ARG A 2 -7.84 39.19 -43.01
N ALA A 3 -6.90 38.56 -42.31
CA ALA A 3 -7.19 37.48 -41.39
C ALA A 3 -8.00 38.04 -40.20
N LEU A 4 -9.19 37.49 -39.95
CA LEU A 4 -9.98 37.79 -38.76
C LEU A 4 -9.14 37.43 -37.52
N ARG A 5 -8.85 38.42 -36.67
CA ARG A 5 -8.31 38.18 -35.33
C ARG A 5 -9.45 37.68 -34.45
N VAL A 6 -9.57 36.36 -34.34
CA VAL A 6 -10.46 35.73 -33.35
C VAL A 6 -9.87 35.98 -31.97
N SER A 7 -10.66 36.56 -31.07
CA SER A 7 -10.25 36.84 -29.69
C SER A 7 -9.89 35.55 -28.96
N GLN A 8 -8.68 35.46 -28.40
CA GLN A 8 -8.22 34.33 -27.57
C GLN A 8 -9.15 34.01 -26.39
N ALA A 9 -9.93 34.99 -25.94
CA ALA A 9 -10.97 34.81 -24.92
C ALA A 9 -12.06 33.79 -25.31
N LEU A 10 -12.35 33.61 -26.60
CA LEU A 10 -13.30 32.61 -27.10
C LEU A 10 -12.70 31.20 -27.21
N ILE A 11 -11.37 31.09 -27.16
CA ILE A 11 -10.62 29.81 -27.20
C ILE A 11 -10.30 29.31 -25.79
N ARG A 12 -10.64 30.09 -24.75
CA ARG A 12 -10.49 29.64 -23.36
C ARG A 12 -11.44 28.46 -23.10
N SER A 13 -10.92 27.23 -23.15
CA SER A 13 -11.60 26.09 -22.55
C SER A 13 -11.91 26.41 -21.10
N PHE A 14 -13.19 26.32 -20.74
CA PHE A 14 -13.64 26.41 -19.37
C PHE A 14 -13.12 25.17 -18.62
N SER A 15 -11.89 25.25 -18.10
CA SER A 15 -11.34 24.21 -17.23
C SER A 15 -12.01 24.37 -15.86
N SER A 16 -13.18 23.75 -15.71
CA SER A 16 -13.77 23.51 -14.40
C SER A 16 -13.02 22.35 -13.75
N THR A 17 -11.81 22.63 -13.26
CA THR A 17 -11.15 21.72 -12.32
C THR A 17 -11.93 21.82 -11.02
N THR A 18 -12.95 20.98 -10.86
CA THR A 18 -13.46 20.60 -9.54
C THR A 18 -12.23 20.29 -8.71
N ARG A 19 -11.93 21.12 -7.70
CA ARG A 19 -10.69 21.00 -6.94
C ARG A 19 -10.67 19.60 -6.34
N HIS A 20 -9.87 18.72 -6.92
CA HIS A 20 -9.69 17.37 -6.40
C HIS A 20 -9.23 17.53 -4.96
N HIS A 21 -10.03 17.06 -4.01
CA HIS A 21 -9.67 17.05 -2.58
C HIS A 21 -8.39 16.23 -2.30
N PHE A 22 -7.82 15.56 -3.31
CA PHE A 22 -6.62 14.75 -3.25
C PHE A 22 -5.61 15.19 -4.31
N GLN A 23 -4.34 15.27 -3.93
CA GLN A 23 -3.22 15.57 -4.82
C GLN A 23 -2.58 14.27 -5.29
N ASN A 24 -2.00 14.27 -6.50
CA ASN A 24 -1.22 13.14 -6.98
C ASN A 24 0.08 13.01 -6.16
N ARG A 25 0.21 11.91 -5.42
CA ARG A 25 1.38 11.59 -4.58
C ARG A 25 2.20 10.41 -5.12
N VAL A 26 1.94 9.95 -6.34
CA VAL A 26 2.70 8.85 -6.98
C VAL A 26 4.19 9.15 -7.06
N PRO A 27 4.66 10.36 -7.46
CA PRO A 27 6.09 10.65 -7.53
C PRO A 27 6.80 10.52 -6.17
N GLU A 28 6.11 10.87 -5.08
CA GLU A 28 6.65 10.76 -3.72
C GLU A 28 6.81 9.30 -3.29
N LYS A 29 5.81 8.47 -3.61
CA LYS A 29 5.88 7.03 -3.34
C LYS A 29 6.93 6.35 -4.21
N GLN A 30 7.06 6.73 -5.47
CA GLN A 30 8.14 6.25 -6.34
C GLN A 30 9.51 6.57 -5.75
N LYS A 31 9.74 7.81 -5.29
CA LYS A 31 10.99 8.18 -4.61
C LYS A 31 11.27 7.33 -3.36
N LEU A 32 10.26 7.07 -2.53
CA LEU A 32 10.40 6.24 -1.33
C LEU A 32 10.74 4.78 -1.68
N PHE A 33 9.99 4.16 -2.59
CA PHE A 33 10.17 2.74 -2.94
C PHE A 33 11.32 2.49 -3.92
N GLN A 34 11.88 3.53 -4.55
CA GLN A 34 13.07 3.43 -5.39
C GLN A 34 14.33 3.96 -4.70
N ALA A 35 14.25 4.39 -3.44
CA ALA A 35 15.43 4.75 -2.65
C ALA A 35 16.41 3.56 -2.61
N ASP A 36 17.69 3.85 -2.80
CA ASP A 36 18.77 2.87 -2.76
C ASP A 36 19.25 2.72 -1.32
N ASN A 37 18.55 1.87 -0.56
CA ASN A 37 18.72 1.72 0.89
C ASN A 37 18.81 0.25 1.33
N ASP A 38 19.12 -0.66 0.40
CA ASP A 38 19.25 -2.11 0.61
C ASP A 38 18.05 -2.81 1.27
N LEU A 39 16.91 -2.11 1.43
CA LEU A 39 15.72 -2.67 2.04
C LEU A 39 14.95 -3.53 1.02
N PRO A 40 14.54 -4.75 1.40
CA PRO A 40 13.65 -5.54 0.57
C PRO A 40 12.28 -4.85 0.47
N VAL A 41 11.57 -5.07 -0.65
CA VAL A 41 10.32 -4.37 -0.98
C VAL A 41 9.26 -4.43 0.13
N HIS A 42 9.18 -5.54 0.88
CA HIS A 42 8.19 -5.76 1.94
C HIS A 42 8.52 -5.05 3.27
N LEU A 43 9.68 -4.40 3.39
CA LEU A 43 10.06 -3.55 4.53
C LEU A 43 10.32 -2.09 4.12
N LYS A 44 10.14 -1.77 2.83
CA LYS A 44 10.56 -0.50 2.24
C LYS A 44 9.66 0.68 2.63
N GLY A 45 8.45 0.41 3.11
CA GLY A 45 7.55 1.40 3.72
C GLY A 45 7.93 1.80 5.15
N GLY A 46 8.90 1.13 5.78
CA GLY A 46 9.53 1.55 7.03
C GLY A 46 8.99 0.86 8.28
N GLY A 47 8.78 1.63 9.36
CA GLY A 47 8.48 1.09 10.69
C GLY A 47 7.20 0.27 10.77
N THR A 48 6.14 0.70 10.06
CA THR A 48 4.86 -0.01 10.01
C THR A 48 5.02 -1.40 9.40
N ASP A 49 5.78 -1.51 8.31
CA ASP A 49 6.05 -2.78 7.64
C ASP A 49 6.77 -3.76 8.58
N ASN A 50 7.74 -3.26 9.36
CA ASN A 50 8.47 -4.07 10.34
C ASN A 50 7.54 -4.59 11.45
N ILE A 51 6.67 -3.74 12.00
CA ILE A 51 5.70 -4.13 13.03
C ILE A 51 4.75 -5.18 12.46
N LEU A 52 4.20 -4.93 11.28
CA LEU A 52 3.23 -5.82 10.63
C LEU A 52 3.86 -7.17 10.27
N TYR A 53 5.09 -7.17 9.77
CA TYR A 53 5.85 -8.39 9.49
C TYR A 53 6.05 -9.21 10.77
N ARG A 54 6.55 -8.59 11.84
CA ARG A 54 6.83 -9.28 13.11
C ARG A 54 5.55 -9.83 13.75
N LEU A 55 4.46 -9.06 13.71
CA LEU A 55 3.16 -9.52 14.22
C LEU A 55 2.68 -10.74 13.44
N THR A 56 2.68 -10.65 12.11
CA THR A 56 2.24 -11.74 11.22
C THR A 56 3.09 -13.00 11.44
N MET A 57 4.41 -12.85 11.53
CA MET A 57 5.33 -13.96 11.78
C MET A 57 5.06 -14.60 13.15
N THR A 58 4.86 -13.78 14.19
CA THR A 58 4.57 -14.28 15.54
C THR A 58 3.25 -15.05 15.57
N LEU A 59 2.20 -14.52 14.94
CA LEU A 59 0.89 -15.15 14.90
C LEU A 59 0.92 -16.47 14.12
N THR A 60 1.61 -16.52 12.98
CA THR A 60 1.69 -17.72 12.14
C THR A 60 2.54 -18.81 12.77
N LEU A 61 3.70 -18.47 13.35
CA LEU A 61 4.51 -19.42 14.10
C LEU A 61 3.77 -19.92 15.35
N GLY A 62 3.19 -19.01 16.12
CA GLY A 62 2.40 -19.36 17.31
C GLY A 62 1.20 -20.24 16.97
N GLY A 63 0.45 -19.88 15.92
CA GLY A 63 -0.67 -20.68 15.42
C GLY A 63 -0.25 -22.05 14.90
N SER A 64 0.91 -22.16 14.27
CA SER A 64 1.46 -23.45 13.82
C SER A 64 1.80 -24.37 15.01
N VAL A 65 2.47 -23.84 16.03
CA VAL A 65 2.77 -24.58 17.27
C VAL A 65 1.48 -25.00 17.97
N TYR A 66 0.51 -24.08 18.07
CA TYR A 66 -0.79 -24.38 18.66
C TYR A 66 -1.54 -25.47 17.88
N SER A 67 -1.48 -25.43 16.55
CA SER A 67 -2.10 -26.45 15.70
C SER A 67 -1.46 -27.83 15.92
N LEU A 68 -0.14 -27.91 16.11
CA LEU A 68 0.54 -29.16 16.46
C LEU A 68 0.12 -29.67 17.85
N TYR A 69 -0.05 -28.77 18.82
CA TYR A 69 -0.60 -29.12 20.13
C TYR A 69 -2.03 -29.69 19.99
N CYS A 70 -2.91 -29.00 19.27
CA CYS A 70 -4.27 -29.47 19.02
C CYS A 70 -4.31 -30.80 18.29
N LEU A 71 -3.42 -31.01 17.31
CA LEU A 71 -3.28 -32.28 16.61
C LEU A 71 -2.87 -33.40 17.58
N GLY A 72 -1.85 -33.17 18.40
CA GLY A 72 -1.40 -34.13 19.40
C GLY A 72 -2.50 -34.46 20.41
N TRP A 73 -3.21 -33.45 20.91
CA TRP A 73 -4.36 -33.61 21.79
C TRP A 73 -5.45 -34.45 21.11
N ALA A 74 -5.89 -34.06 19.92
CA ALA A 74 -6.95 -34.74 19.17
C ALA A 74 -6.59 -36.17 18.72
N SER A 75 -5.30 -36.51 18.64
CA SER A 75 -4.84 -37.83 18.22
C SER A 75 -5.09 -38.93 19.26
N PHE A 76 -5.39 -38.57 20.52
CA PHE A 76 -5.65 -39.53 21.59
C PHE A 76 -7.09 -39.42 22.12
N PRO A 77 -7.69 -40.55 22.54
CA PRO A 77 -9.03 -40.54 23.11
C PRO A 77 -9.03 -39.84 24.47
N HIS A 78 -9.92 -38.88 24.63
CA HIS A 78 -10.19 -38.27 25.94
C HIS A 78 -11.24 -39.09 26.66
N LYS A 79 -11.07 -39.22 27.98
CA LYS A 79 -12.10 -39.80 28.85
C LYS A 79 -13.41 -39.02 28.64
N LYS A 80 -14.53 -39.76 28.54
CA LYS A 80 -15.86 -39.16 28.56
C LYS A 80 -16.20 -38.66 29.96
#